data_AF-A0AAV6IBV8-F1
#
_entry.id   AF-A0AAV6IBV8-F1
#
_cell.length_a   1.000
_cell.length_b   1.000
_cell.length_c   1.000
_cell.angle_alpha   90.00
_cell.angle_beta   90.00
_cell.angle_gamma   90.00
#
_symmetry.space_group_name_H-M   'P 1'
#
loop_
_entity.id
_entity.type
_entity.pdbx_description
1 polymer ?
#
loop_
_entity_poly.entity_id
_entity_poly.type
_entity_poly.pdbx_seq_one_letter_code
_entity_poly.pdbx_strand_id
1 'polypeptide(L)'
;MDIECRDCKALHWMDERLTRSSTSSPLFGTCCLQGKVRLNLLLTPHSPIRALYDGDDDRSKSFRKHARGYNATNAFTSLGATLDPRVLTGSGPTSFTIHGELRH
;
A
#
# COMPACT_ATOMS: atom_id res chain seq x y z
N MET A 1 18.69 6.79 -8.90
CA MET A 1 18.58 5.32 -8.78
C MET A 1 18.67 4.80 -10.18
N ASP A 2 19.84 4.26 -10.54
CA ASP A 2 20.23 4.16 -11.95
C ASP A 2 20.62 2.71 -12.30
N ILE A 3 20.55 1.80 -11.33
CA ILE A 3 20.95 0.41 -11.47
C ILE A 3 19.79 -0.50 -11.13
N GLU A 4 19.45 -1.34 -12.10
CA GLU A 4 18.39 -2.31 -11.96
C GLU A 4 18.87 -3.58 -11.25
N CYS A 5 18.11 -4.01 -10.27
CA CYS A 5 18.22 -5.35 -9.73
C CYS A 5 17.96 -6.38 -10.84
N ARG A 6 18.87 -7.34 -11.01
CA ARG A 6 18.75 -8.39 -12.03
C ARG A 6 17.51 -9.25 -11.87
N ASP A 7 17.08 -9.49 -10.63
CA ASP A 7 16.03 -10.44 -10.29
C ASP A 7 14.62 -9.82 -10.35
N CYS A 8 14.43 -8.60 -9.85
CA CYS A 8 13.11 -7.97 -9.74
C CYS A 8 12.95 -6.61 -10.46
N LYS A 9 14.00 -6.13 -11.13
CA LYS A 9 14.01 -4.84 -11.86
C LYS A 9 13.79 -3.59 -11.01
N ALA A 10 13.83 -3.71 -9.68
CA ALA A 10 13.85 -2.56 -8.79
C ALA A 10 15.08 -1.70 -9.05
N LEU A 11 14.90 -0.37 -9.06
CA LEU A 11 15.98 0.60 -9.23
C LEU A 11 16.67 0.88 -7.89
N HIS A 12 17.99 0.93 -7.92
CA HIS A 12 18.85 1.16 -6.77
C HIS A 12 19.95 2.18 -7.07
N TRP A 13 20.57 2.73 -6.02
CA TRP A 13 21.89 3.37 -6.13
C TRP A 13 23.01 2.35 -5.97
N MET A 14 24.19 2.63 -6.53
CA MET A 14 25.32 1.72 -6.38
C MET A 14 25.73 1.49 -4.93
N ASP A 15 25.60 2.52 -4.09
CA ASP A 15 26.02 2.45 -2.69
C ASP A 15 25.09 1.56 -1.84
N GLU A 16 23.88 1.25 -2.32
CA GLU A 16 22.96 0.31 -1.66
C GLU A 16 23.31 -1.17 -1.91
N ARG A 17 24.32 -1.40 -2.76
CA ARG A 17 24.80 -2.73 -3.07
C ARG A 17 25.33 -3.42 -1.81
N LEU A 18 25.07 -4.71 -1.68
CA LEU A 18 25.64 -5.53 -0.61
C LEU A 18 27.17 -5.50 -0.69
N THR A 19 27.86 -5.21 0.41
CA THR A 19 29.33 -5.18 0.51
C THR A 19 30.03 -6.39 -0.12
N ARG A 20 29.45 -7.59 0.02
CA ARG A 20 29.96 -8.86 -0.55
C ARG A 20 29.82 -9.05 -2.06
N SER A 21 29.10 -8.19 -2.78
CA SER A 21 29.00 -8.28 -4.24
C SER A 21 30.12 -7.47 -4.92
N SER A 22 30.12 -7.34 -6.25
CA SER A 22 31.08 -6.51 -6.96
C SER A 22 30.40 -5.31 -7.63
N THR A 23 31.19 -4.29 -7.98
CA THR A 23 30.72 -3.14 -8.76
C THR A 23 30.26 -3.56 -10.17
N SER A 24 30.86 -4.60 -10.75
CA SER A 24 30.44 -5.15 -12.05
C SER A 24 29.18 -6.01 -11.99
N SER A 25 28.85 -6.56 -10.81
CA SER A 25 27.77 -7.52 -10.60
C SER A 25 27.08 -7.20 -9.27
N PRO A 26 26.40 -6.05 -9.16
CA PRO A 26 25.77 -5.64 -7.92
C PRO A 26 24.66 -6.59 -7.50
N LEU A 27 24.54 -6.81 -6.19
CA LEU A 27 23.42 -7.51 -5.56
C LEU A 27 22.80 -6.60 -4.51
N PHE A 28 21.47 -6.65 -4.40
CA PHE A 28 20.69 -5.81 -3.49
C PHE A 28 19.88 -6.69 -2.54
N GLY A 29 19.81 -6.29 -1.26
CA GLY A 29 19.06 -7.00 -0.23
C GLY A 29 17.69 -6.40 0.10
N THR A 30 17.47 -5.15 -0.29
CA THR A 30 16.31 -4.35 0.10
C THR A 30 15.09 -4.54 -0.81
N CYS A 31 15.25 -5.14 -1.99
CA CYS A 31 14.15 -5.39 -2.93
C CYS A 31 13.62 -6.83 -2.83
N CYS A 32 14.20 -7.77 -3.58
CA CYS A 32 13.78 -9.17 -3.66
C CYS A 32 14.63 -10.12 -2.82
N LEU A 33 15.48 -9.58 -1.94
CA LEU A 33 16.43 -10.34 -1.13
C LEU A 33 17.28 -11.29 -1.99
N GLN A 34 17.95 -10.75 -3.02
CA GLN A 34 18.73 -11.52 -3.99
C GLN A 34 17.92 -12.64 -4.69
N GLY A 35 16.70 -12.33 -5.11
CA GLY A 35 15.81 -13.27 -5.80
C GLY A 35 15.10 -14.29 -4.90
N LYS A 36 15.31 -14.25 -3.58
CA LYS A 36 14.61 -15.15 -2.64
C LYS A 36 13.13 -14.82 -2.48
N VAL A 37 12.74 -13.58 -2.72
CA VAL A 37 11.37 -13.10 -2.63
C VAL A 37 10.90 -12.66 -4.02
N ARG A 38 9.80 -13.23 -4.48
CA ARG A 38 9.08 -12.73 -5.65
C ARG A 38 8.14 -11.60 -5.20
N LEU A 39 8.53 -10.37 -5.49
CA LEU A 39 7.65 -9.22 -5.35
C LEU A 39 6.71 -9.17 -6.56
N ASN A 40 5.40 -9.21 -6.31
CA ASN A 40 4.44 -8.97 -7.37
C ASN A 40 4.54 -7.51 -7.82
N LEU A 41 4.38 -7.28 -9.12
CA LEU A 41 4.29 -5.92 -9.65
C LEU A 41 3.09 -5.22 -9.01
N LEU A 42 3.28 -3.94 -8.67
CA LEU A 42 2.18 -3.11 -8.18
C LEU A 42 1.09 -3.09 -9.25
N LEU A 43 -0.14 -3.40 -8.85
CA LEU A 43 -1.27 -3.26 -9.76
C LEU A 43 -1.41 -1.79 -10.12
N THR A 44 -1.65 -1.53 -11.41
CA THR A 44 -1.96 -0.18 -11.86
C THR A 44 -3.30 0.22 -11.24
N PRO A 45 -3.37 1.37 -10.55
CA PRO A 45 -4.64 1.84 -9.99
C PRO A 45 -5.68 2.01 -11.10
N HIS A 46 -6.95 1.76 -10.76
CA HIS A 46 -8.06 2.03 -11.65
C HIS A 46 -8.12 3.51 -12.04
N SER A 47 -8.61 3.78 -13.26
CA SER A 47 -8.55 5.09 -13.94
C SER A 47 -8.90 6.31 -13.04
N PRO A 48 -9.97 6.29 -12.21
CA PRO A 48 -10.31 7.43 -11.36
C PRO A 48 -9.26 7.75 -10.30
N ILE A 49 -8.71 6.73 -9.64
CA ILE A 49 -7.65 6.93 -8.63
C ILE A 49 -6.38 7.42 -9.31
N ARG A 50 -6.05 6.84 -10.47
CA ARG A 50 -4.88 7.26 -11.23
C ARG A 50 -4.97 8.73 -11.64
N ALA A 51 -6.14 9.18 -12.11
CA ALA A 51 -6.37 10.58 -12.45
C ALA A 51 -6.13 11.53 -11.27
N LEU A 52 -6.52 11.14 -10.05
CA LEU A 52 -6.30 11.93 -8.84
C LEU A 52 -4.82 12.01 -8.40
N TYR A 53 -4.02 10.97 -8.70
CA TYR A 53 -2.59 10.94 -8.37
C TYR A 53 -1.72 11.60 -9.45
N ASP A 54 -2.00 11.32 -10.72
CA ASP A 54 -1.17 11.76 -11.86
C ASP A 54 -1.63 13.10 -12.44
N GLY A 55 -2.86 13.55 -12.14
CA GLY A 55 -3.43 14.79 -12.67
C GLY A 55 -2.81 16.06 -12.08
N ASP A 56 -2.97 17.17 -12.81
CA ASP A 56 -2.47 18.50 -12.42
C ASP A 56 -3.58 19.52 -12.11
N ASP A 57 -4.84 19.08 -12.12
CA ASP A 57 -5.96 19.93 -11.71
C ASP A 57 -5.99 20.15 -10.18
N ASP A 58 -6.81 21.12 -9.75
CA ASP A 58 -6.94 21.48 -8.33
C ASP A 58 -7.43 20.30 -7.48
N ARG A 59 -8.23 19.40 -8.06
CA ARG A 59 -8.71 18.19 -7.40
C ARG A 59 -7.56 17.22 -7.10
N SER A 60 -6.69 16.99 -8.07
CA SER A 60 -5.52 16.11 -7.96
C SER A 60 -4.49 16.68 -6.98
N LYS A 61 -4.29 18.00 -6.99
CA LYS A 61 -3.45 18.70 -5.99
C LYS A 61 -4.03 18.58 -4.59
N SER A 62 -5.33 18.82 -4.43
CA SER A 62 -6.01 18.69 -3.13
C SER A 62 -5.99 17.25 -2.62
N PHE A 63 -6.23 16.28 -3.51
CA PHE A 63 -6.19 14.86 -3.18
C PHE A 63 -4.81 14.45 -2.67
N ARG A 64 -3.73 14.76 -3.40
CA ARG A 64 -2.37 14.46 -2.95
C ARG A 64 -2.01 15.14 -1.62
N LYS A 65 -2.45 16.38 -1.41
CA LYS A 65 -2.25 17.11 -0.15
C LYS A 65 -2.95 16.44 1.04
N HIS A 66 -4.14 15.89 0.83
CA HIS A 66 -4.99 15.31 1.89
C HIS A 66 -5.16 13.80 1.79
N ALA A 67 -4.28 13.09 1.08
CA ALA A 67 -4.42 11.66 0.78
C ALA A 67 -4.58 10.80 2.05
N ARG A 68 -3.89 11.16 3.14
CA ARG A 68 -4.04 10.51 4.45
C ARG A 68 -5.47 10.61 4.99
N GLY A 69 -6.07 11.79 4.92
CA GLY A 69 -7.45 12.02 5.36
C GLY A 69 -8.44 11.22 4.52
N TYR A 70 -8.30 11.25 3.19
CA TYR A 70 -9.13 10.43 2.30
C TYR A 70 -9.01 8.93 2.61
N ASN A 71 -7.79 8.42 2.81
CA ASN A 71 -7.59 7.02 3.14
C ASN A 71 -8.20 6.65 4.50
N ALA A 72 -8.07 7.51 5.52
CA ALA A 72 -8.67 7.29 6.84
C ALA A 72 -10.20 7.30 6.77
N THR A 73 -10.80 8.26 6.08
CA THR A 73 -12.26 8.31 5.86
C THR A 73 -12.74 7.10 5.07
N ASN A 74 -12.04 6.73 4.00
CA ASN A 74 -12.40 5.56 3.20
C ASN A 74 -12.32 4.29 4.04
N ALA A 75 -11.24 4.09 4.80
CA ALA A 75 -11.09 2.95 5.71
C ALA A 75 -12.22 2.89 6.74
N PHE A 76 -12.60 4.03 7.33
CA PHE A 76 -13.72 4.13 8.25
C PHE A 76 -15.05 3.73 7.59
N THR A 77 -15.33 4.19 6.37
CA THR A 77 -16.57 3.86 5.66
C THR A 77 -16.57 2.46 5.04
N SER A 78 -15.39 1.87 4.78
CA SER A 78 -15.24 0.53 4.23
C SER A 78 -15.17 -0.55 5.31
N LEU A 79 -15.43 -0.21 6.57
CA LEU A 79 -15.52 -1.18 7.66
C LEU A 79 -16.70 -2.12 7.41
N GLY A 80 -16.38 -3.34 6.97
CA GLY A 80 -17.32 -4.45 7.01
C GLY A 80 -17.40 -4.99 8.44
N ALA A 81 -18.56 -4.87 9.07
CA ALA A 81 -18.85 -5.57 10.33
C ALA A 81 -19.66 -6.83 10.03
N THR A 82 -19.14 -8.00 10.42
CA THR A 82 -19.94 -9.23 10.42
C THR A 82 -20.81 -9.22 11.66
N LEU A 83 -22.11 -9.00 11.46
CA LEU A 83 -23.07 -9.04 12.56
C LEU A 83 -23.30 -10.49 12.99
N ASP A 84 -23.05 -10.79 14.26
CA ASP A 84 -23.41 -12.10 14.84
C ASP A 84 -24.92 -12.11 15.14
N PRO A 85 -25.74 -12.92 14.44
CA PRO A 85 -27.18 -12.96 14.63
C PRO A 85 -27.61 -13.30 16.07
N ARG A 86 -26.73 -13.96 16.84
CA ARG A 86 -26.97 -14.35 18.24
C ARG A 86 -26.95 -13.16 19.20
N VAL A 87 -26.27 -12.06 18.81
CA VAL A 87 -26.19 -10.82 19.60
C VAL A 87 -27.32 -9.84 19.22
N LEU A 88 -27.96 -10.06 18.05
CA LEU A 88 -29.03 -9.22 17.53
C LEU A 88 -30.41 -9.55 18.11
N THR A 89 -30.56 -10.66 18.84
CA THR A 89 -31.84 -11.10 19.40
C THR A 89 -32.11 -10.42 20.75
N GLY A 90 -32.61 -9.19 20.71
CA GLY A 90 -33.04 -8.43 21.89
C GLY A 90 -33.83 -7.18 21.51
N SER A 91 -34.64 -6.65 22.43
CA SER A 91 -35.52 -5.48 22.22
C SER A 91 -34.83 -4.12 22.43
N GLY A 92 -33.49 -4.07 22.40
CA GLY A 92 -32.67 -2.88 22.60
C GLY A 92 -31.87 -2.46 21.35
N PRO A 93 -31.12 -1.34 21.41
CA PRO A 93 -30.27 -0.90 20.31
C PRO A 93 -29.28 -1.99 19.89
N THR A 94 -29.18 -2.25 18.60
CA THR A 94 -28.29 -3.27 18.04
C THR A 94 -26.81 -2.90 18.29
N SER A 95 -26.16 -3.63 19.19
CA SER A 95 -24.71 -3.56 19.37
C SER A 95 -24.01 -4.53 18.42
N PHE A 96 -23.02 -4.07 17.67
CA PHE A 96 -22.12 -4.92 16.91
C PHE A 96 -20.68 -4.66 17.30
N THR A 97 -19.88 -5.72 17.30
CA THR A 97 -18.46 -5.66 17.66
C THR A 97 -17.62 -5.71 16.38
N ILE A 98 -16.75 -4.73 16.22
CA ILE A 98 -15.77 -4.73 15.13
C ILE A 98 -14.54 -5.47 15.64
N HIS A 99 -14.15 -6.55 14.96
CA HIS A 99 -12.88 -7.22 15.19
C HIS A 99 -11.83 -6.65 14.24
N GLY A 100 -10.92 -5.83 14.76
CA GLY A 100 -9.89 -5.15 13.98
C GLY A 100 -9.39 -3.88 14.66
N GLU A 101 -8.51 -3.14 14.00
CA GLU A 101 -7.97 -1.88 14.51
C GLU A 101 -8.62 -0.70 13.75
N LEU A 102 -9.31 0.18 14.48
CA LEU A 102 -9.79 1.46 13.95
C LEU A 102 -8.65 2.48 14.05
N ARG A 103 -7.94 2.74 12.96
CA ARG A 103 -6.87 3.75 12.94
C ARG A 103 -7.43 5.12 12.56
N HIS A 104 -7.18 6.12 13.39
CA HIS A 104 -7.45 7.55 13.15
C HIS A 104 -6.18 8.24 12.65
#